data_AF-A0A948QL55-F1
#
_entry.id   AF-A0A948QL55-F1
#
_cell.length_a   1.000
_cell.length_b   1.000
_cell.length_c   1.000
_cell.angle_alpha   90.00
_cell.angle_beta   90.00
_cell.angle_gamma   90.00
#
_symmetry.space_group_name_H-M   'P 1'
#
loop_
_entity.id
_entity.type
_entity.pdbx_description
1 polymer ?
#
loop_
_entity_poly.entity_id
_entity_poly.type
_entity_poly.pdbx_seq_one_letter_code
_entity_poly.pdbx_strand_id
1 'polypeptide(L)'
;MNSKKRVQKHSKFNIKFYSVALYAKFFVFTCLLGFISLSTLSVDNLLLIPTAYAAQGISHTVNYQGKLMDAVGTPVVDGSYNMRFVIYDASSGGSQLWSASTTNGLPTGTVASFPITVTSGLFSILLGDVSDGQVAFPDNIFNNDSLYLGITIGSDSEMTPRKRLSAVPYAFNSETLQGQYASNT
;
A
#
# COMPACT_ATOMS: atom_id res chain seq x y z
N MET A 1 97.93 -43.05 -45.30
CA MET A 1 97.04 -43.21 -44.13
C MET A 1 95.70 -42.58 -44.46
N ASN A 2 94.64 -43.41 -44.51
CA ASN A 2 93.31 -43.08 -45.03
C ASN A 2 92.53 -42.10 -44.14
N SER A 3 91.87 -41.11 -44.73
CA SER A 3 90.76 -40.39 -44.09
C SER A 3 89.61 -40.26 -45.08
N LYS A 4 88.62 -41.16 -44.99
CA LYS A 4 87.32 -41.01 -45.64
C LYS A 4 86.28 -40.64 -44.60
N LYS A 5 85.81 -39.40 -44.71
CA LYS A 5 84.81 -38.73 -43.86
C LYS A 5 83.44 -39.42 -43.98
N ARG A 6 82.81 -39.76 -42.84
CA ARG A 6 81.37 -40.13 -42.77
C ARG A 6 80.52 -38.85 -42.80
N VAL A 7 79.50 -38.81 -43.66
CA VAL A 7 78.49 -37.74 -43.73
C VAL A 7 77.47 -37.96 -42.60
N GLN A 8 77.33 -36.97 -41.71
CA GLN A 8 76.28 -36.93 -40.70
C GLN A 8 75.10 -36.11 -41.24
N LYS A 9 73.91 -36.71 -41.26
CA LYS A 9 72.66 -36.11 -41.72
C LYS A 9 72.21 -35.05 -40.72
N HIS A 10 72.27 -33.77 -41.10
CA HIS A 10 71.72 -32.69 -40.29
C HIS A 10 70.18 -32.74 -40.28
N SER A 11 69.60 -33.35 -39.24
CA SER A 11 68.20 -33.12 -38.87
C SER A 11 68.12 -31.80 -38.10
N LYS A 12 67.77 -30.71 -38.78
CA LYS A 12 67.43 -29.44 -38.12
C LYS A 12 66.02 -29.57 -37.53
N PHE A 13 65.94 -30.02 -36.28
CA PHE A 13 64.69 -30.09 -35.53
C PHE A 13 64.23 -28.66 -35.16
N ASN A 14 63.07 -28.27 -35.71
CA ASN A 14 62.58 -26.89 -35.80
C ASN A 14 61.99 -26.34 -34.48
N ILE A 15 62.79 -26.23 -33.42
CA ILE A 15 62.33 -25.80 -32.07
C ILE A 15 61.86 -24.33 -32.04
N LYS A 16 62.48 -23.43 -32.82
CA LYS A 16 62.13 -21.99 -32.81
C LYS A 16 60.75 -21.67 -33.40
N PHE A 17 60.23 -22.49 -34.31
CA PHE A 17 58.93 -22.27 -34.93
C PHE A 17 57.75 -22.64 -34.03
N TYR A 18 57.92 -23.62 -33.12
CA TYR A 18 56.87 -24.04 -32.21
C TYR A 18 56.57 -23.01 -31.11
N SER A 19 57.58 -22.32 -30.58
CA SER A 19 57.38 -21.28 -29.56
C SER A 19 56.60 -20.08 -30.12
N VAL A 20 56.94 -19.59 -31.31
CA VAL A 20 56.25 -18.44 -31.94
C VAL A 20 54.78 -18.77 -32.26
N ALA A 21 54.50 -19.97 -32.76
CA ALA A 21 53.14 -20.43 -33.02
C ALA A 21 52.30 -20.63 -31.74
N LEU A 22 52.94 -20.99 -30.63
CA LEU A 22 52.28 -21.15 -29.33
C LEU A 22 51.91 -19.79 -28.72
N TYR A 23 52.81 -18.80 -28.78
CA TYR A 23 52.52 -17.43 -28.30
C TYR A 23 51.45 -16.73 -29.13
N ALA A 24 51.42 -16.93 -30.46
CA ALA A 24 50.37 -16.38 -31.32
C ALA A 24 48.97 -16.94 -30.97
N LYS A 25 48.86 -18.24 -30.63
CA LYS A 25 47.60 -18.85 -30.20
C LYS A 25 47.15 -18.34 -28.81
N PHE A 26 48.09 -18.16 -27.88
CA PHE A 26 47.80 -17.59 -26.55
C PHE A 26 47.35 -16.12 -26.64
N PHE A 27 47.94 -15.35 -27.56
CA PHE A 27 47.58 -13.96 -27.82
C PHE A 27 46.19 -13.82 -28.47
N VAL A 28 45.86 -14.68 -29.45
CA VAL A 28 44.53 -14.69 -30.08
C VAL A 28 43.44 -15.15 -29.09
N PHE A 29 43.73 -16.11 -28.22
CA PHE A 29 42.79 -16.60 -27.21
C PHE A 29 42.49 -15.56 -26.11
N THR A 30 43.51 -14.82 -25.67
CA THR A 30 43.32 -13.72 -24.70
C THR A 30 42.58 -12.52 -25.31
N CYS A 31 42.77 -12.25 -26.60
CA CYS A 31 42.01 -11.21 -27.31
C CYS A 31 40.52 -11.62 -27.46
N LEU A 32 40.23 -12.88 -27.79
CA LEU A 32 38.86 -13.39 -27.94
C LEU A 32 38.05 -13.33 -26.62
N LEU A 33 38.70 -13.62 -25.48
CA LEU A 33 38.08 -13.52 -24.15
C LEU A 33 37.80 -12.07 -23.72
N GLY A 34 38.65 -11.12 -24.13
CA GLY A 34 38.45 -9.68 -23.90
C GLY A 34 37.30 -9.07 -24.70
N PHE A 35 37.04 -9.58 -25.91
CA PHE A 35 35.91 -9.12 -26.73
C PHE A 35 34.54 -9.60 -26.21
N ILE A 36 34.47 -10.83 -25.68
CA ILE A 36 33.24 -11.38 -25.08
C ILE A 36 32.83 -10.60 -23.82
N SER A 37 33.81 -10.17 -23.02
CA SER A 37 33.58 -9.38 -21.80
C SER A 37 33.24 -7.90 -22.06
N LEU A 38 33.57 -7.37 -23.24
CA LEU A 38 33.19 -6.02 -23.64
C LEU A 38 31.78 -5.95 -24.25
N SER A 39 31.30 -7.04 -24.86
CA SER A 39 29.92 -7.13 -25.38
C SER A 39 28.85 -7.26 -24.29
N THR A 40 29.21 -7.70 -23.08
CA THR A 40 28.27 -7.86 -21.96
C THR A 40 28.04 -6.58 -21.15
N LEU A 41 28.77 -5.49 -21.44
CA LEU A 41 28.67 -4.22 -20.69
C LEU A 41 27.74 -3.18 -21.35
N SER A 42 26.93 -3.59 -22.34
CA SER A 42 26.08 -2.67 -23.11
C SER A 42 24.57 -2.93 -23.01
N VAL A 43 24.13 -3.80 -22.09
CA VAL A 43 22.71 -4.16 -21.94
C VAL A 43 22.07 -3.79 -20.59
N ASP A 44 22.79 -3.12 -19.69
CA ASP A 44 22.32 -2.92 -18.31
C ASP A 44 21.49 -1.65 -18.07
N ASN A 45 20.83 -1.08 -19.08
CA ASN A 45 20.02 0.12 -18.87
C ASN A 45 18.81 0.23 -19.81
N LEU A 46 17.85 -0.69 -19.67
CA LEU A 46 16.48 -0.40 -20.06
C LEU A 46 15.51 -1.26 -19.26
N LEU A 47 15.01 -0.68 -18.17
CA LEU A 47 13.65 -0.82 -17.62
C LEU A 47 13.66 -0.36 -16.15
N LEU A 48 13.85 0.95 -15.95
CA LEU A 48 13.41 1.59 -14.71
C LEU A 48 11.89 1.79 -14.87
N ILE A 49 11.11 0.75 -14.58
CA ILE A 49 9.65 0.90 -14.52
C ILE A 49 9.38 1.63 -13.20
N PRO A 50 8.94 2.90 -13.20
CA PRO A 50 8.48 3.50 -11.96
C PRO A 50 7.30 2.65 -11.49
N THR A 51 7.45 1.96 -10.36
CA THR A 51 6.30 1.41 -9.65
C THR A 51 5.47 2.61 -9.23
N ALA A 52 4.44 2.92 -10.02
CA ALA A 52 3.41 3.85 -9.62
C ALA A 52 2.75 3.25 -8.39
N TYR A 53 3.09 3.79 -7.22
CA TYR A 53 2.27 3.59 -6.04
C TYR A 53 0.95 4.28 -6.36
N ALA A 54 -0.12 3.52 -6.52
CA ALA A 54 -1.46 4.09 -6.49
C ALA A 54 -1.54 4.92 -5.20
N ALA A 55 -1.99 6.17 -5.32
CA ALA A 55 -2.43 6.88 -4.14
C ALA A 55 -3.44 5.97 -3.42
N GLN A 56 -3.22 5.71 -2.13
CA GLN A 56 -4.25 5.11 -1.28
C GLN A 56 -5.55 5.85 -1.59
N GLY A 57 -6.58 5.09 -1.97
CA GLY A 57 -7.85 5.60 -2.46
C GLY A 57 -8.32 6.79 -1.63
N ILE A 58 -8.98 7.74 -2.30
CA ILE A 58 -9.53 8.94 -1.69
C ILE A 58 -10.14 8.56 -0.33
N SER A 59 -9.56 9.08 0.77
CA SER A 59 -10.06 8.76 2.10
C SER A 59 -11.47 9.33 2.21
N HIS A 60 -12.46 8.45 2.07
CA HIS A 60 -13.85 8.83 2.21
C HIS A 60 -14.08 9.14 3.69
N THR A 61 -14.27 10.40 4.03
CA THR A 61 -14.65 10.82 5.38
C THR A 61 -16.10 11.28 5.38
N VAL A 62 -16.83 10.97 6.45
CA VAL A 62 -18.22 11.43 6.63
C VAL A 62 -18.26 12.43 7.77
N ASN A 63 -18.61 13.68 7.48
CA ASN A 63 -18.84 14.67 8.53
C ASN A 63 -20.12 14.32 9.29
N TYR A 64 -20.01 14.21 10.61
CA TYR A 64 -21.13 14.02 11.51
C TYR A 64 -21.14 15.12 12.57
N GLN A 65 -22.31 15.75 12.73
CA GLN A 65 -22.55 16.79 13.73
C GLN A 65 -23.75 16.39 14.58
N GLY A 66 -23.63 16.65 15.87
CA GLY A 66 -24.68 16.34 16.83
C GLY A 66 -24.73 17.34 17.97
N LYS A 67 -25.84 17.29 18.70
CA LYS A 67 -26.02 18.04 19.94
C LYS A 67 -26.21 17.06 21.08
N LEU A 68 -25.28 17.04 22.04
CA LEU A 68 -25.43 16.37 23.32
C LEU A 68 -26.33 17.19 24.24
N MET A 69 -27.31 16.51 24.80
CA MET A 69 -28.17 17.02 25.86
C MET A 69 -28.09 16.06 27.05
N ASP A 70 -28.25 16.59 28.24
CA ASP A 70 -28.41 15.80 29.46
C ASP A 70 -29.82 15.17 29.54
N ALA A 71 -30.06 14.38 30.59
CA ALA A 71 -31.34 13.71 30.82
C ALA A 71 -32.53 14.67 31.04
N VAL A 72 -32.26 15.96 31.30
CA VAL A 72 -33.26 17.01 31.53
C VAL A 72 -33.47 17.87 30.27
N GLY A 73 -32.76 17.57 29.17
CA GLY A 73 -32.85 18.29 27.89
C GLY A 73 -31.98 19.55 27.81
N THR A 74 -31.10 19.77 28.78
CA THR A 74 -30.16 20.90 28.78
C THR A 74 -28.90 20.51 28.01
N PRO A 75 -28.28 21.41 27.21
CA PRO A 75 -26.99 21.13 26.62
C PRO A 75 -25.96 20.76 27.68
N VAL A 76 -25.15 19.73 27.40
CA VAL A 76 -24.05 19.37 28.30
C VAL A 76 -23.03 20.51 28.40
N VAL A 77 -22.31 20.56 29.52
CA VAL A 77 -21.25 21.55 29.77
C VAL A 77 -20.14 21.41 28.74
N ASP A 78 -19.50 22.52 28.39
CA ASP A 78 -18.37 22.54 27.48
C ASP A 78 -17.21 21.69 28.03
N GLY A 79 -16.64 20.84 27.19
CA GLY A 79 -15.59 19.92 27.61
C GLY A 79 -15.26 18.86 26.58
N SER A 80 -14.28 18.03 26.91
CA SER A 80 -13.91 16.87 26.09
C SER A 80 -14.66 15.63 26.58
N TYR A 81 -15.41 15.01 25.68
CA TYR A 81 -16.17 13.79 25.95
C TYR A 81 -15.59 12.64 25.16
N ASN A 82 -15.32 11.53 25.85
CA ASN A 82 -14.87 10.31 25.21
C ASN A 82 -16.04 9.65 24.48
N MET A 83 -16.03 9.71 23.16
CA MET A 83 -17.11 9.18 22.32
C MET A 83 -16.64 7.99 21.50
N ARG A 84 -17.53 7.02 21.32
CA ARG A 84 -17.34 5.83 20.49
C ARG A 84 -18.33 5.86 19.34
N PHE A 85 -17.87 5.56 18.13
CA PHE A 85 -18.65 5.59 16.91
C PHE A 85 -18.60 4.24 16.21
N VAL A 86 -19.78 3.68 15.92
CA VAL A 86 -19.92 2.37 15.29
C VAL A 86 -21.03 2.43 14.24
N ILE A 87 -20.81 1.83 13.07
CA ILE A 87 -21.83 1.72 12.02
C ILE A 87 -22.36 0.29 11.99
N TYR A 88 -23.68 0.17 11.90
CA TYR A 88 -24.43 -1.07 11.85
C TYR A 88 -25.33 -1.16 10.62
N ASP A 89 -25.74 -2.38 10.28
CA ASP A 89 -26.71 -2.67 9.21
C ASP A 89 -28.19 -2.46 9.62
N ALA A 90 -28.48 -2.31 10.93
CA ALA A 90 -29.82 -2.18 11.49
C ALA A 90 -29.93 -1.09 12.58
N SER A 91 -31.15 -0.54 12.76
CA SER A 91 -31.47 0.51 13.74
C SER A 91 -31.36 0.05 15.20
N SER A 92 -31.45 -1.26 15.43
CA SER A 92 -31.30 -1.93 16.72
C SER A 92 -30.84 -3.36 16.47
N GLY A 93 -29.89 -3.88 17.26
CA GLY A 93 -29.28 -5.18 16.97
C GLY A 93 -28.38 -5.11 15.74
N GLY A 94 -28.47 -6.10 14.85
CA GLY A 94 -27.72 -6.12 13.58
C GLY A 94 -26.23 -6.42 13.73
N SER A 95 -25.52 -6.39 12.60
CA SER A 95 -24.08 -6.61 12.53
C SER A 95 -23.34 -5.28 12.53
N GLN A 96 -22.22 -5.22 13.25
CA GLN A 96 -21.28 -4.11 13.14
C GLN A 96 -20.56 -4.19 11.79
N LEU A 97 -20.67 -3.12 11.01
CA LEU A 97 -20.02 -2.97 9.70
C LEU A 97 -18.73 -2.15 9.81
N TRP A 98 -18.68 -1.17 10.72
CA TRP A 98 -17.49 -0.35 10.96
C TRP A 98 -17.37 0.13 12.40
N SER A 99 -16.15 0.27 12.89
CA SER A 99 -15.81 1.01 14.11
C SER A 99 -14.62 1.92 13.82
N ALA A 100 -14.64 3.13 14.39
CA ALA A 100 -13.57 4.11 14.23
C ALA A 100 -12.18 3.63 14.69
N SER A 101 -12.10 2.50 15.39
CA SER A 101 -10.91 2.04 16.10
C SER A 101 -10.37 0.67 15.72
N THR A 102 -11.06 -0.09 14.86
CA THR A 102 -10.62 -1.44 14.49
C THR A 102 -9.87 -1.38 13.18
N THR A 103 -8.70 -2.03 13.06
CA THR A 103 -7.70 -1.90 11.99
C THR A 103 -8.22 -1.94 10.54
N ASN A 104 -9.45 -2.41 10.27
CA ASN A 104 -10.08 -2.36 8.95
C ASN A 104 -11.58 -1.97 8.99
N GLY A 105 -12.06 -1.28 10.03
CA GLY A 105 -13.49 -1.06 10.29
C GLY A 105 -14.26 -2.31 10.74
N LEU A 106 -13.88 -3.48 10.24
CA LEU A 106 -14.45 -4.79 10.57
C LEU A 106 -13.99 -5.26 11.98
N PRO A 107 -14.70 -6.20 12.65
CA PRO A 107 -14.49 -6.46 14.08
C PRO A 107 -13.11 -7.08 14.34
N THR A 108 -12.35 -6.61 15.34
CA THR A 108 -12.31 -7.26 16.67
C THR A 108 -11.95 -6.27 17.79
N GLY A 109 -12.85 -6.13 18.77
CA GLY A 109 -12.49 -6.16 20.19
C GLY A 109 -12.06 -4.88 20.91
N THR A 110 -11.88 -3.74 20.25
CA THR A 110 -11.57 -2.50 20.99
C THR A 110 -12.24 -1.33 20.30
N VAL A 111 -13.34 -0.86 20.89
CA VAL A 111 -13.94 0.41 20.51
C VAL A 111 -13.14 1.52 21.20
N ALA A 112 -12.19 2.13 20.49
CA ALA A 112 -11.42 3.23 21.04
C ALA A 112 -12.37 4.42 21.22
N SER A 113 -12.32 5.02 22.39
CA SER A 113 -13.02 6.26 22.66
C SER A 113 -12.16 7.41 22.15
N PHE A 114 -12.74 8.28 21.35
CA PHE A 114 -12.10 9.49 20.85
C PHE A 114 -12.49 10.68 21.74
N PRO A 115 -11.53 11.51 22.18
CA PRO A 115 -11.83 12.72 22.95
C PRO A 115 -12.42 13.77 21.99
N ILE A 116 -13.73 13.99 22.06
CA ILE A 116 -14.43 14.96 21.22
C ILE A 116 -14.73 16.21 22.03
N THR A 117 -14.30 17.36 21.52
CA THR A 117 -14.60 18.65 22.14
C THR A 117 -16.05 19.03 21.85
N VAL A 118 -16.79 19.33 22.91
CA VAL A 118 -18.19 19.76 22.87
C VAL A 118 -18.25 21.21 23.34
N THR A 119 -18.98 22.05 22.61
CA THR A 119 -19.20 23.47 22.94
C THR A 119 -20.68 23.83 22.77
N SER A 120 -21.30 24.35 23.82
CA SER A 120 -22.74 24.57 23.91
C SER A 120 -23.57 23.32 23.57
N GLY A 121 -23.07 22.16 23.99
CA GLY A 121 -23.60 20.84 23.65
C GLY A 121 -23.39 20.42 22.19
N LEU A 122 -22.79 21.22 21.32
CA LEU A 122 -22.55 20.88 19.91
C LEU A 122 -21.18 20.21 19.73
N PHE A 123 -21.11 19.23 18.84
CA PHE A 123 -19.87 18.61 18.41
C PHE A 123 -19.89 18.29 16.91
N SER A 124 -18.69 18.20 16.33
CA SER A 124 -18.46 17.79 14.95
C SER A 124 -17.32 16.79 14.91
N ILE A 125 -17.45 15.75 14.10
CA ILE A 125 -16.40 14.76 13.87
C ILE A 125 -16.39 14.35 12.39
N LEU A 126 -15.20 14.08 11.87
CA LEU A 126 -15.02 13.44 10.56
C LEU A 126 -14.85 11.94 10.80
N LEU A 127 -15.88 11.15 10.49
CA LEU A 127 -15.82 9.70 10.61
C LEU A 127 -14.96 9.12 9.50
N GLY A 128 -14.07 8.19 9.84
CA GLY A 128 -13.15 7.56 8.88
C GLY A 128 -11.88 8.37 8.62
N ASP A 129 -11.63 9.45 9.37
CA ASP A 129 -10.43 10.27 9.23
C ASP A 129 -9.20 9.61 9.87
N VAL A 130 -8.35 9.06 9.02
CA VAL A 130 -7.07 8.44 9.42
C VAL A 130 -6.09 9.44 10.04
N SER A 131 -6.23 10.73 9.74
CA SER A 131 -5.38 11.79 10.31
C SER A 131 -5.67 12.00 11.79
N ASP A 132 -6.90 11.72 12.21
CA ASP A 132 -7.37 11.80 13.60
C ASP A 132 -7.22 10.45 14.34
N GLY A 133 -6.44 9.51 13.77
CA GLY A 133 -6.20 8.20 14.35
C GLY A 133 -7.39 7.24 14.25
N GLN A 134 -8.41 7.57 13.45
CA GLN A 134 -9.50 6.64 13.14
C GLN A 134 -9.09 5.66 12.05
N VAL A 135 -9.88 4.60 11.89
CA VAL A 135 -9.71 3.68 10.77
C VAL A 135 -10.57 4.11 9.58
N ALA A 136 -9.96 4.13 8.39
CA ALA A 136 -10.64 4.40 7.14
C ALA A 136 -11.86 3.48 6.94
N PHE A 137 -12.86 3.97 6.20
CA PHE A 137 -13.98 3.13 5.80
C PHE A 137 -13.52 2.03 4.82
N PRO A 138 -14.05 0.81 4.94
CA PRO A 138 -13.96 -0.19 3.88
C PRO A 138 -14.61 0.32 2.60
N ASP A 139 -14.01 0.06 1.44
CA ASP A 139 -14.49 0.53 0.13
C ASP A 139 -15.96 0.19 -0.14
N ASN A 140 -16.44 -0.94 0.38
CA ASN A 140 -17.78 -1.45 0.14
C ASN A 140 -18.82 -1.08 1.21
N ILE A 141 -18.46 -0.34 2.27
CA ILE A 141 -19.40 -0.08 3.37
C ILE A 141 -20.63 0.70 2.90
N PHE A 142 -20.46 1.63 1.96
CA PHE A 142 -21.53 2.48 1.43
C PHE A 142 -22.38 1.80 0.36
N ASN A 143 -22.09 0.55 0.00
CA ASN A 143 -22.94 -0.27 -0.88
C ASN A 143 -24.11 -0.93 -0.13
N ASN A 144 -24.25 -0.67 1.18
CA ASN A 144 -25.37 -1.15 1.98
C ASN A 144 -26.53 -0.13 1.95
N ASP A 145 -27.77 -0.60 1.75
CA ASP A 145 -28.98 0.25 1.69
C ASP A 145 -29.41 0.82 3.06
N SER A 146 -28.89 0.23 4.13
CA SER A 146 -29.29 0.50 5.51
C SER A 146 -28.07 0.62 6.41
N LEU A 147 -27.56 1.85 6.55
CA LEU A 147 -26.48 2.17 7.47
C LEU A 147 -27.00 2.98 8.67
N TYR A 148 -26.61 2.57 9.87
CA TYR A 148 -27.02 3.21 11.12
C TYR A 148 -25.80 3.51 11.98
N LEU A 149 -25.66 4.77 12.38
CA LEU A 149 -24.61 5.24 13.30
C LEU A 149 -25.08 5.07 14.75
N GLY A 150 -24.32 4.27 15.46
CA GLY A 150 -24.32 4.12 16.91
C GLY A 150 -23.29 5.03 17.57
N ILE A 151 -23.70 5.66 18.67
CA ILE A 151 -22.85 6.57 19.44
C ILE A 151 -22.91 6.14 20.90
N THR A 152 -21.74 6.06 21.54
CA THR A 152 -21.64 5.85 22.98
C THR A 152 -20.76 6.91 23.61
N ILE A 153 -21.18 7.49 24.72
CA ILE A 153 -20.43 8.53 25.43
C ILE A 153 -19.95 7.95 26.76
N GLY A 154 -18.65 8.06 27.03
CA GLY A 154 -18.02 7.59 28.27
C GLY A 154 -18.33 6.12 28.57
N SER A 155 -18.95 5.88 29.72
CA SER A 155 -19.37 4.56 30.19
C SER A 155 -20.88 4.28 29.99
N ASP A 156 -21.60 5.20 29.35
CA ASP A 156 -23.05 5.06 29.19
C ASP A 156 -23.41 3.95 28.20
N SER A 157 -24.68 3.54 28.22
CA SER A 157 -25.21 2.67 27.16
C SER A 157 -25.19 3.39 25.81
N GLU A 158 -25.04 2.63 24.73
CA GLU A 158 -25.21 3.14 23.36
C GLU A 158 -26.54 3.88 23.22
N MET A 159 -26.53 5.05 22.59
CA MET A 159 -27.72 5.86 22.38
C MET A 159 -28.70 5.14 21.43
N THR A 160 -29.98 5.13 21.81
CA THR A 160 -31.06 4.54 21.01
C THR A 160 -32.17 5.57 20.75
N PRO A 161 -32.81 5.56 19.56
CA PRO A 161 -32.49 4.75 18.38
C PRO A 161 -31.23 5.23 17.65
N ARG A 162 -30.54 4.32 16.94
CA ARG A 162 -29.37 4.66 16.13
C ARG A 162 -29.75 5.61 14.99
N LYS A 163 -28.83 6.50 14.62
CA LYS A 163 -29.08 7.48 13.56
C LYS A 163 -28.88 6.84 12.19
N ARG A 164 -29.93 6.76 11.37
CA ARG A 164 -29.79 6.34 9.97
C ARG A 164 -28.92 7.33 9.19
N LEU A 165 -27.89 6.81 8.51
CA LEU A 165 -27.08 7.55 7.55
C LEU A 165 -27.79 7.47 6.18
N SER A 166 -28.05 8.61 5.54
CA SER A 166 -28.78 8.67 4.26
C SER A 166 -28.07 9.52 3.22
N ALA A 167 -28.14 9.09 1.95
CA ALA A 167 -27.87 9.78 0.68
C ALA A 167 -26.48 10.45 0.48
N VAL A 168 -25.92 11.13 1.48
CA VAL A 168 -24.66 11.87 1.37
C VAL A 168 -23.45 10.94 1.17
N PRO A 169 -23.36 9.74 1.79
CA PRO A 169 -22.28 8.81 1.49
C PRO A 169 -22.41 8.08 0.15
N TYR A 170 -23.58 8.10 -0.50
CA TYR A 170 -23.76 7.48 -1.81
C TYR A 170 -23.18 8.33 -2.95
N ALA A 171 -22.89 9.62 -2.71
CA ALA A 171 -22.22 10.46 -3.69
C ALA A 171 -20.78 9.98 -4.00
N PHE A 172 -20.16 9.23 -3.08
CA PHE A 172 -18.87 8.56 -3.31
C PHE A 172 -18.98 7.43 -4.36
N ASN A 173 -20.17 6.87 -4.60
CA ASN A 173 -20.38 5.86 -5.65
C ASN A 173 -20.49 6.45 -7.07
N SER A 174 -20.27 7.75 -7.25
CA SER A 174 -20.23 8.38 -8.59
C SER A 174 -18.92 8.12 -9.36
N GLU A 175 -17.95 7.41 -8.79
CA GLU A 175 -16.62 7.23 -9.40
C GLU A 175 -16.50 5.99 -10.31
N THR A 176 -17.60 5.48 -10.88
CA THR A 176 -17.52 4.43 -11.91
C THR A 176 -18.49 4.66 -13.07
N LEU A 177 -17.95 5.12 -14.21
CA LEU A 177 -18.55 4.85 -15.51
C LEU A 177 -17.84 3.62 -16.07
N GLN A 178 -18.53 2.47 -16.07
CA GLN A 178 -18.15 1.19 -16.69
C GLN A 178 -17.18 0.24 -15.94
N GLY A 179 -16.98 0.38 -14.63
CA GLY A 179 -16.29 -0.67 -13.85
C GLY A 179 -14.86 -0.99 -14.31
N GLN A 180 -14.26 -0.10 -15.09
CA GLN A 180 -12.85 -0.13 -15.42
C GLN A 180 -12.17 0.80 -14.44
N TYR A 181 -11.27 0.27 -13.61
CA TYR A 181 -10.14 1.09 -13.17
C TYR A 181 -9.55 1.73 -14.42
N ALA A 182 -9.04 2.96 -14.34
CA ALA A 182 -8.30 3.55 -15.45
C ALA A 182 -7.14 2.61 -15.82
N SER A 183 -7.41 1.69 -16.74
CA SER A 183 -6.44 0.80 -17.35
C SER A 183 -5.77 1.67 -18.40
N ASN A 184 -4.77 2.39 -17.94
CA ASN A 184 -3.97 3.22 -18.81
C ASN A 184 -2.92 2.31 -19.45
N THR A 185 -3.05 2.18 -20.77
CA THR A 185 -2.04 1.60 -21.68
C THR A 185 -0.68 2.24 -21.50
#